data_AF-A0A6C0CXE3-F1
#
_entry.id   AF-A0A6C0CXE3-F1
#
_cell.length_a   1.000
_cell.length_b   1.000
_cell.length_c   1.000
_cell.angle_alpha   90.00
_cell.angle_beta   90.00
_cell.angle_gamma   90.00
#
_symmetry.space_group_name_H-M   'P 1'
#
loop_
_entity.id
_entity.type
_entity.pdbx_description
1 polymer ?
#
loop_
_entity_poly.entity_id
_entity_poly.type
_entity_poly.pdbx_seq_one_letter_code
_entity_poly.pdbx_strand_id
1 'polypeptide(L)'
;MSYFLLPEINNIINNINITHNKKNNLSISVTLNSYLNNVKKQIDENSDNWDFIKKYTNPFEFIHTIIPGNKTSVSKLKPLSRSFYKMIEISNLLNIFENYRNCNINTFHLAEGPGGFIEATTYIRNNENDTYKGMTLINEDPNVPGWKKSEHFLNKHKNLSIEYGDTGTGDLLKIENLKYCYEKYNNSMDVITADGGFDFSVDFNQQEILATKLLFAQVSFALMMQKKEGHFILKIFDIFSKTTLDILYLLSSVYKQVYIVKPNTSRLANSEKYIVCKNFKGVSESLSLSIINQYPKLESIEYISSLFDFQLDLFFINKIEEYNAIFGQQQIENISSTLNMIHCKNKNEKLETFKKNNINKCIQWCEKNNISHNKSATSTNIFMN
;
A
#
# COMPACT_ATOMS: atom_id res chain seq x y z
N MET A 1 -0.92 3.41 -17.04
CA MET A 1 0.18 4.20 -16.43
C MET A 1 0.53 3.51 -15.11
N SER A 2 1.79 3.11 -14.88
CA SER A 2 2.14 2.33 -13.67
C SER A 2 2.39 3.19 -12.43
N TYR A 3 2.78 4.45 -12.61
CA TYR A 3 2.97 5.43 -11.54
C TYR A 3 2.66 6.85 -12.05
N PHE A 4 2.42 7.78 -11.13
CA PHE A 4 2.19 9.21 -11.40
C PHE A 4 3.08 10.04 -10.46
N LEU A 5 3.94 10.92 -11.01
CA LEU A 5 4.82 11.77 -10.21
C LEU A 5 4.09 13.04 -9.77
N LEU A 6 4.11 13.33 -8.49
CA LEU A 6 3.55 14.56 -7.92
C LEU A 6 4.53 15.73 -8.04
N PRO A 7 4.01 16.97 -8.11
CA PRO A 7 4.85 18.17 -8.04
C PRO A 7 5.67 18.21 -6.74
N GLU A 8 6.93 18.59 -6.86
CA GLU A 8 7.75 18.93 -5.70
C GLU A 8 7.24 20.22 -5.06
N ILE A 9 7.10 20.22 -3.74
CA ILE A 9 6.70 21.40 -2.97
C ILE A 9 7.94 22.01 -2.31
N ASN A 10 8.20 23.27 -2.59
CA ASN A 10 9.36 23.99 -2.04
C ASN A 10 9.04 24.73 -0.73
N ASN A 11 7.75 24.84 -0.38
CA ASN A 11 7.32 25.47 0.86
C ASN A 11 7.75 24.62 2.07
N ILE A 12 8.41 25.25 3.03
CA ILE A 12 8.78 24.60 4.29
C ILE A 12 7.57 24.60 5.21
N ILE A 13 7.06 23.41 5.50
CA ILE A 13 5.95 23.20 6.44
C ILE A 13 6.54 23.00 7.83
N ASN A 14 6.31 23.97 8.72
CA ASN A 14 6.85 23.95 10.09
C ASN A 14 5.80 23.63 11.16
N ASN A 15 4.52 23.61 10.81
CA ASN A 15 3.44 23.41 11.76
C ASN A 15 2.29 22.66 11.12
N ILE A 16 1.67 21.78 11.91
CA ILE A 16 0.45 21.04 11.60
C ILE A 16 -0.58 21.36 12.68
N ASN A 17 -1.83 21.47 12.27
CA ASN A 17 -2.96 21.61 13.17
C ASN A 17 -4.02 20.58 12.80
N ILE A 18 -4.14 19.53 13.62
CA ILE A 18 -5.16 18.49 13.40
C ILE A 18 -6.52 19.11 13.74
N THR A 19 -7.39 19.12 12.73
CA THR A 19 -8.80 19.47 12.86
C THR A 19 -9.68 18.23 12.68
N HIS A 20 -10.85 18.27 13.30
CA HIS A 20 -11.90 17.27 13.13
C HIS A 20 -13.23 18.01 12.95
N ASN A 21 -13.72 18.07 11.71
CA ASN A 21 -15.02 18.64 11.37
C ASN A 21 -15.96 17.56 10.83
N LYS A 22 -17.19 17.50 11.37
CA LYS A 22 -18.21 16.52 10.96
C LYS A 22 -18.84 16.78 9.58
N LYS A 23 -18.55 17.91 8.94
CA LYS A 23 -19.18 18.34 7.68
C LYS A 23 -18.18 18.30 6.52
N ASN A 24 -18.57 17.56 5.48
CA ASN A 24 -17.91 17.42 4.17
C ASN A 24 -16.43 17.01 4.20
N ASN A 25 -16.21 15.69 4.14
CA ASN A 25 -14.88 15.10 4.05
C ASN A 25 -14.32 15.07 2.62
N LEU A 26 -15.13 15.35 1.59
CA LEU A 26 -14.70 15.39 0.19
C LEU A 26 -14.21 16.79 -0.17
N SER A 27 -13.00 16.87 -0.70
CA SER A 27 -12.33 18.12 -1.10
C SER A 27 -12.24 18.29 -2.61
N ILE A 28 -12.06 17.20 -3.37
CA ILE A 28 -11.82 17.23 -4.83
C ILE A 28 -12.51 16.08 -5.56
N SER A 29 -12.60 16.16 -6.89
CA SER A 29 -13.11 15.08 -7.76
C SER A 29 -14.46 14.49 -7.31
N VAL A 30 -15.37 15.34 -6.79
CA VAL A 30 -16.63 14.93 -6.14
C VAL A 30 -17.50 14.06 -7.06
N THR A 31 -17.60 14.43 -8.33
CA THR A 31 -18.39 13.70 -9.33
C THR A 31 -17.83 12.29 -9.58
N LEU A 32 -16.50 12.15 -9.67
CA LEU A 32 -15.85 10.86 -9.83
C LEU A 32 -16.08 9.96 -8.62
N ASN A 33 -15.95 10.50 -7.41
CA ASN A 33 -16.26 9.78 -6.18
C ASN A 33 -17.70 9.25 -6.18
N SER A 34 -18.67 10.06 -6.63
CA SER A 34 -20.07 9.63 -6.78
C SER A 34 -20.21 8.45 -7.76
N TYR A 35 -19.59 8.53 -8.95
CA TYR A 35 -19.62 7.43 -9.92
C TYR A 35 -18.97 6.15 -9.38
N LEU A 36 -17.83 6.26 -8.72
CA LEU A 36 -17.15 5.11 -8.10
C LEU A 36 -18.02 4.45 -7.04
N ASN A 37 -18.65 5.23 -6.15
CA ASN A 37 -19.52 4.69 -5.11
C ASN A 37 -20.76 4.00 -5.72
N ASN A 38 -21.35 4.58 -6.77
CA ASN A 38 -22.49 3.97 -7.46
C ASN A 38 -22.13 2.63 -8.12
N VAL A 39 -20.94 2.53 -8.73
CA VAL A 39 -20.48 1.31 -9.39
C VAL A 39 -20.00 0.27 -8.36
N LYS A 40 -19.39 0.69 -7.26
CA LYS A 40 -19.05 -0.18 -6.12
C LYS A 40 -20.31 -0.80 -5.48
N LYS A 41 -21.38 -0.04 -5.31
CA LYS A 41 -22.66 -0.56 -4.77
C LYS A 41 -23.24 -1.72 -5.61
N GLN A 42 -23.07 -1.69 -6.93
CA GLN A 42 -23.52 -2.79 -7.81
C GLN A 42 -22.73 -4.10 -7.59
N ILE A 43 -21.52 -4.02 -7.03
CA ILE A 43 -20.75 -5.19 -6.60
C ILE A 43 -21.48 -5.89 -5.45
N ASP A 44 -21.97 -5.14 -4.47
CA ASP A 44 -22.65 -5.68 -3.29
C ASP A 44 -23.92 -6.44 -3.68
N GLU A 45 -24.64 -5.95 -4.70
CA GLU A 45 -25.81 -6.59 -5.30
C GLU A 45 -25.49 -7.91 -6.03
N ASN A 46 -24.22 -8.16 -6.36
CA ASN A 46 -23.74 -9.30 -7.14
C ASN A 46 -22.59 -10.08 -6.47
N SER A 47 -22.47 -10.00 -5.14
CA SER A 47 -21.29 -10.41 -4.36
C SER A 47 -20.81 -11.85 -4.63
N ASP A 48 -21.73 -12.83 -4.65
CA ASP A 48 -21.38 -14.24 -4.88
C ASP A 48 -20.72 -14.48 -6.23
N ASN A 49 -21.28 -13.89 -7.29
CA ASN A 49 -20.76 -14.04 -8.65
C ASN A 49 -19.50 -13.20 -8.87
N TRP A 50 -19.45 -12.01 -8.26
CA TRP A 50 -18.32 -11.10 -8.34
C TRP A 50 -17.04 -11.77 -7.87
N ASP A 51 -17.08 -12.50 -6.76
CA ASP A 51 -15.90 -13.13 -6.16
C ASP A 51 -15.25 -14.21 -7.02
N PHE A 52 -16.06 -14.90 -7.82
CA PHE A 52 -15.57 -15.84 -8.82
C PHE A 52 -15.04 -15.12 -10.07
N ILE A 53 -15.79 -14.16 -10.61
CA ILE A 53 -15.49 -13.53 -11.91
C ILE A 53 -14.31 -12.55 -11.82
N LYS A 54 -14.16 -11.83 -10.70
CA LYS A 54 -13.04 -10.91 -10.49
C LYS A 54 -11.66 -11.58 -10.62
N LYS A 55 -11.58 -12.90 -10.36
CA LYS A 55 -10.33 -13.68 -10.50
C LYS A 55 -9.90 -13.82 -11.96
N TYR A 56 -10.85 -13.80 -12.90
CA TYR A 56 -10.59 -13.88 -14.33
C TYR A 56 -10.46 -12.49 -14.98
N THR A 57 -11.16 -11.48 -14.47
CA THR A 57 -11.06 -10.12 -15.02
C THR A 57 -9.88 -9.34 -14.45
N ASN A 58 -9.32 -9.74 -13.31
CA ASN A 58 -8.04 -9.22 -12.83
C ASN A 58 -6.86 -9.89 -13.56
N PRO A 59 -6.10 -9.15 -14.41
CA PRO A 59 -5.10 -9.76 -15.28
C PRO A 59 -3.93 -10.45 -14.56
N PHE A 60 -3.71 -10.12 -13.28
CA PHE A 60 -2.55 -10.54 -12.50
C PHE A 60 -2.92 -11.41 -11.28
N GLU A 61 -4.17 -11.85 -11.17
CA GLU A 61 -4.64 -12.65 -10.02
C GLU A 61 -3.85 -13.97 -9.88
N PHE A 62 -3.51 -14.60 -11.01
CA PHE A 62 -2.87 -15.92 -11.04
C PHE A 62 -1.37 -15.92 -10.71
N ILE A 63 -0.76 -14.76 -10.44
CA ILE A 63 0.60 -14.71 -9.88
C ILE A 63 0.64 -15.54 -8.61
N HIS A 64 -0.31 -15.34 -7.69
CA HIS A 64 -0.35 -15.99 -6.38
C HIS A 64 -1.53 -16.96 -6.22
N THR A 65 -2.65 -16.69 -6.89
CA THR A 65 -3.86 -17.53 -6.80
C THR A 65 -3.70 -18.78 -7.67
N ILE A 66 -4.18 -19.92 -7.17
CA ILE A 66 -4.20 -21.17 -7.94
C ILE A 66 -5.06 -20.98 -9.19
N ILE A 67 -4.49 -21.34 -10.35
CA ILE A 67 -5.20 -21.23 -11.62
C ILE A 67 -6.36 -22.23 -11.64
N PRO A 68 -7.60 -21.81 -11.95
CA PRO A 68 -8.75 -22.71 -12.04
C PRO A 68 -8.49 -23.90 -12.99
N GLY A 69 -8.67 -25.13 -12.49
CA GLY A 69 -8.38 -26.37 -13.21
C GLY A 69 -6.93 -26.87 -13.08
N ASN A 70 -6.03 -26.11 -12.45
CA ASN A 70 -4.65 -26.52 -12.18
C ASN A 70 -4.40 -26.70 -10.67
N LYS A 71 -3.24 -27.26 -10.32
CA LYS A 71 -2.79 -27.44 -8.92
C LYS A 71 -1.92 -26.29 -8.39
N THR A 72 -1.48 -25.38 -9.26
CA THR A 72 -0.46 -24.37 -8.94
C THR A 72 -0.85 -22.98 -9.43
N SER A 73 -0.28 -21.97 -8.77
CA SER A 73 -0.21 -20.57 -9.24
C SER A 73 0.93 -20.40 -10.26
N VAL A 74 1.00 -19.25 -10.93
CA VAL A 74 2.12 -18.93 -11.84
C VAL A 74 3.43 -18.80 -11.08
N SER A 75 3.45 -18.01 -9.99
CA SER A 75 4.62 -17.94 -9.12
C SER A 75 4.81 -19.26 -8.37
N LYS A 76 6.08 -19.68 -8.26
CA LYS A 76 6.51 -20.80 -7.42
C LYS A 76 6.62 -20.40 -5.95
N LEU A 77 6.81 -19.12 -5.66
CA LEU A 77 6.97 -18.62 -4.30
C LEU A 77 5.65 -18.69 -3.54
N LYS A 78 5.75 -18.99 -2.24
CA LYS A 78 4.63 -19.05 -1.30
C LYS A 78 4.89 -18.10 -0.12
N PRO A 79 4.87 -16.77 -0.37
CA PRO A 79 5.15 -15.78 0.66
C PRO A 79 4.09 -15.79 1.76
N LEU A 80 4.41 -15.16 2.89
CA LEU A 80 3.52 -14.94 4.04
C LEU A 80 2.21 -14.28 3.62
N SER A 81 2.29 -13.32 2.70
CA SER A 81 1.12 -12.61 2.19
C SER A 81 1.28 -12.20 0.72
N ARG A 82 0.18 -11.76 0.11
CA ARG A 82 0.17 -11.24 -1.26
C ARG A 82 0.87 -9.89 -1.39
N SER A 83 1.04 -9.15 -0.29
CA SER A 83 1.71 -7.85 -0.32
C SER A 83 3.19 -7.98 -0.70
N PHE A 84 3.80 -9.16 -0.52
CA PHE A 84 5.11 -9.50 -1.07
C PHE A 84 5.25 -9.11 -2.55
N TYR A 85 4.32 -9.52 -3.40
CA TYR A 85 4.39 -9.26 -4.84
C TYR A 85 4.24 -7.77 -5.17
N LYS A 86 3.49 -7.01 -4.35
CA LYS A 86 3.35 -5.57 -4.51
C LYS A 86 4.66 -4.85 -4.21
N MET A 87 5.32 -5.24 -3.12
CA MET A 87 6.61 -4.67 -2.74
C MET A 87 7.70 -4.99 -3.77
N ILE A 88 7.73 -6.22 -4.30
CA ILE A 88 8.62 -6.60 -5.42
C ILE A 88 8.38 -5.68 -6.62
N GLU A 89 7.11 -5.52 -7.04
CA GLU A 89 6.75 -4.68 -8.18
C GLU A 89 7.16 -3.22 -7.99
N ILE A 90 6.81 -2.63 -6.84
CA ILE A 90 7.12 -1.23 -6.52
C ILE A 90 8.65 -1.03 -6.48
N SER A 91 9.37 -1.96 -5.84
CA SER A 91 10.82 -1.88 -5.69
C SER A 91 11.55 -1.89 -7.03
N ASN A 92 11.12 -2.77 -7.95
CA ASN A 92 11.69 -2.86 -9.30
C ASN A 92 11.22 -1.72 -10.21
N LEU A 93 9.99 -1.23 -10.04
CA LEU A 93 9.43 -0.14 -10.86
C LEU A 93 10.15 1.18 -10.61
N LEU A 94 10.50 1.46 -9.35
CA LEU A 94 11.08 2.75 -8.92
C LEU A 94 12.52 2.62 -8.41
N ASN A 95 13.16 1.47 -8.63
CA ASN A 95 14.54 1.18 -8.25
C ASN A 95 14.85 1.52 -6.78
N ILE A 96 13.98 1.09 -5.86
CA ILE A 96 14.05 1.45 -4.43
C ILE A 96 15.37 1.03 -3.80
N PHE A 97 15.90 -0.14 -4.18
CA PHE A 97 17.11 -0.71 -3.57
C PHE A 97 18.38 -0.57 -4.42
N GLU A 98 18.32 0.14 -5.54
CA GLU A 98 19.45 0.23 -6.48
C GLU A 98 20.67 0.92 -5.86
N ASN A 99 20.46 2.02 -5.14
CA ASN A 99 21.54 2.76 -4.48
C ASN A 99 22.08 2.06 -3.22
N TYR A 100 21.42 0.98 -2.78
CA TYR A 100 21.80 0.25 -1.57
C TYR A 100 22.54 -1.06 -1.86
N ARG A 101 22.81 -1.40 -3.12
CA ARG A 101 23.41 -2.70 -3.52
C ARG A 101 24.71 -3.06 -2.79
N ASN A 102 25.54 -2.08 -2.47
CA ASN A 102 26.88 -2.28 -1.90
C ASN A 102 27.03 -1.74 -0.47
N CYS A 103 25.92 -1.52 0.24
CA CYS A 103 25.94 -1.10 1.63
C CYS A 103 24.90 -1.85 2.45
N ASN A 104 25.11 -1.86 3.76
CA ASN A 104 24.14 -2.38 4.71
C ASN A 104 23.09 -1.30 4.96
N ILE A 105 21.83 -1.73 5.10
CA ILE A 105 20.72 -0.81 5.37
C ILE A 105 19.96 -1.19 6.64
N ASN A 106 19.33 -0.19 7.23
CA ASN A 106 18.31 -0.37 8.25
C ASN A 106 16.93 -0.09 7.63
N THR A 107 16.00 -1.01 7.80
CA THR A 107 14.61 -0.80 7.37
C THR A 107 13.63 -0.87 8.52
N PHE A 108 12.51 -0.16 8.38
CA PHE A 108 11.43 -0.18 9.34
C PHE A 108 10.08 -0.37 8.64
N HIS A 109 9.26 -1.29 9.15
CA HIS A 109 8.02 -1.72 8.51
C HIS A 109 6.84 -1.55 9.47
N LEU A 110 6.01 -0.55 9.20
CA LEU A 110 4.98 -0.03 10.09
C LEU A 110 3.61 -0.68 9.84
N ALA A 111 2.97 -1.14 10.92
CA ALA A 111 1.67 -1.81 10.93
C ALA A 111 1.59 -3.03 10.00
N GLU A 112 2.71 -3.71 9.81
CA GLU A 112 2.79 -4.87 8.92
C GLU A 112 3.75 -5.97 9.41
N GLY A 113 4.37 -5.87 10.59
CA GLY A 113 5.34 -6.84 11.06
C GLY A 113 4.75 -8.24 11.36
N PRO A 114 5.42 -9.36 11.00
CA PRO A 114 6.59 -9.48 10.14
C PRO A 114 6.31 -9.47 8.63
N GLY A 115 5.06 -9.55 8.18
CA GLY A 115 4.61 -8.99 6.89
C GLY A 115 5.11 -9.56 5.56
N GLY A 116 4.37 -9.24 4.50
CA GLY A 116 4.78 -9.51 3.12
C GLY A 116 5.85 -8.53 2.60
N PHE A 117 5.84 -7.26 3.04
CA PHE A 117 6.84 -6.29 2.59
C PHE A 117 8.21 -6.53 3.23
N ILE A 118 8.27 -6.97 4.49
CA ILE A 118 9.56 -7.34 5.12
C ILE A 118 10.14 -8.55 4.40
N GLU A 119 9.32 -9.58 4.14
CA GLU A 119 9.73 -10.75 3.36
C GLU A 119 10.21 -10.38 1.95
N ALA A 120 9.52 -9.47 1.27
CA ALA A 120 9.97 -8.99 -0.03
C ALA A 120 11.28 -8.21 0.06
N THR A 121 11.43 -7.39 1.09
CA THR A 121 12.64 -6.58 1.31
C THR A 121 13.84 -7.48 1.61
N THR A 122 13.68 -8.46 2.50
CA THR A 122 14.74 -9.45 2.80
C THR A 122 15.08 -10.29 1.58
N TYR A 123 14.08 -10.65 0.76
CA TYR A 123 14.29 -11.38 -0.50
C TYR A 123 15.06 -10.57 -1.55
N ILE A 124 14.71 -9.30 -1.75
CA ILE A 124 15.38 -8.41 -2.73
C ILE A 124 16.82 -8.14 -2.30
N ARG A 125 17.00 -7.83 -1.01
CA ARG A 125 18.28 -7.42 -0.45
C ARG A 125 19.24 -8.58 -0.29
N ASN A 126 18.74 -9.72 0.17
CA ASN A 126 19.50 -10.95 0.41
C ASN A 126 20.86 -10.68 1.08
N ASN A 127 20.87 -9.83 2.11
CA ASN A 127 22.06 -9.42 2.85
C ASN A 127 21.85 -9.65 4.35
N GLU A 128 22.66 -10.53 4.95
CA GLU A 128 22.57 -10.86 6.37
C GLU A 128 23.03 -9.70 7.29
N ASN A 129 23.76 -8.72 6.74
CA ASN A 129 24.24 -7.55 7.48
C ASN A 129 23.24 -6.37 7.48
N ASP A 130 22.18 -6.44 6.68
CA ASP A 130 21.08 -5.48 6.79
C ASP A 130 20.35 -5.70 8.12
N THR A 131 19.62 -4.71 8.63
CA THR A 131 18.73 -4.86 9.80
C THR A 131 17.29 -4.55 9.40
N TYR A 132 16.38 -5.48 9.68
CA TYR A 132 14.96 -5.34 9.34
C TYR A 132 14.11 -5.25 10.60
N LYS A 133 13.36 -4.16 10.78
CA LYS A 133 12.48 -3.98 11.95
C LYS A 133 11.03 -3.90 11.54
N GLY A 134 10.17 -4.67 12.21
CA GLY A 134 8.73 -4.59 12.04
C GLY A 134 8.06 -4.07 13.30
N MET A 135 7.07 -3.20 13.19
CA MET A 135 6.17 -2.84 14.28
C MET A 135 4.74 -3.10 13.84
N THR A 136 3.96 -3.80 14.67
CA THR A 136 2.55 -4.09 14.42
C THR A 136 1.81 -4.17 15.75
N LEU A 137 0.49 -3.96 15.73
CA LEU A 137 -0.36 -4.27 16.87
C LEU A 137 -0.16 -5.72 17.29
N ILE A 138 0.17 -5.92 18.55
CA ILE A 138 0.16 -7.25 19.15
C ILE A 138 -1.30 -7.66 19.30
N ASN A 139 -1.66 -8.78 18.68
CA ASN A 139 -2.92 -9.44 18.96
C ASN A 139 -2.60 -10.83 19.48
N GLU A 140 -3.02 -11.10 20.72
CA GLU A 140 -2.85 -12.41 21.36
C GLU A 140 -3.88 -13.44 20.85
N ASP A 141 -4.84 -13.04 20.00
CA ASP A 141 -5.82 -13.97 19.45
C ASP A 141 -5.16 -15.00 18.51
N PRO A 142 -5.13 -16.29 18.89
CA PRO A 142 -4.52 -17.35 18.09
C PRO A 142 -5.25 -17.61 16.76
N ASN A 143 -6.45 -17.02 16.56
CA ASN A 143 -7.21 -17.12 15.31
C ASN A 143 -6.75 -16.13 14.24
N VAL A 144 -5.86 -15.17 14.55
CA VAL A 144 -5.28 -14.28 13.54
C VAL A 144 -4.33 -15.11 12.65
N PRO A 145 -4.69 -15.36 11.37
CA PRO A 145 -3.94 -16.29 10.54
C PRO A 145 -2.58 -15.67 10.19
N GLY A 146 -1.48 -16.27 10.65
CA GLY A 146 -0.14 -15.86 10.21
C GLY A 146 0.99 -16.12 11.20
N TRP A 147 0.72 -16.06 12.51
CA TRP A 147 1.79 -16.07 13.53
C TRP A 147 2.72 -17.28 13.45
N LYS A 148 2.22 -18.49 13.18
CA LYS A 148 3.09 -19.69 13.01
C LYS A 148 4.03 -19.62 11.80
N LYS A 149 3.56 -19.08 10.66
CA LYS A 149 4.42 -18.90 9.47
C LYS A 149 5.40 -17.75 9.67
N SER A 150 4.91 -16.69 10.30
CA SER A 150 5.69 -15.55 10.76
C SER A 150 6.82 -15.98 11.69
N GLU A 151 6.57 -16.87 12.65
CA GLU A 151 7.58 -17.37 13.60
C GLU A 151 8.71 -18.13 12.89
N HIS A 152 8.39 -19.01 11.93
CA HIS A 152 9.43 -19.67 11.14
C HIS A 152 10.27 -18.66 10.33
N PHE A 153 9.62 -17.65 9.74
CA PHE A 153 10.31 -16.59 8.99
C PHE A 153 11.21 -15.73 9.90
N LEU A 154 10.72 -15.35 11.08
CA LEU A 154 11.47 -14.63 12.11
C LEU A 154 12.70 -15.45 12.56
N ASN A 155 12.52 -16.72 12.87
CA ASN A 155 13.60 -17.60 13.33
C ASN A 155 14.66 -17.86 12.25
N LYS A 156 14.27 -17.83 10.98
CA LYS A 156 15.19 -17.98 9.84
C LYS A 156 16.07 -16.75 9.63
N HIS A 157 15.55 -15.55 9.90
CA HIS A 157 16.23 -14.28 9.65
C HIS A 157 16.66 -13.60 10.97
N LYS A 158 17.87 -13.92 11.45
CA LYS A 158 18.42 -13.38 12.71
C LYS A 158 18.55 -11.86 12.75
N ASN A 159 18.64 -11.23 11.58
CA ASN A 159 18.72 -9.78 11.42
C ASN A 159 17.35 -9.10 11.28
N LEU A 160 16.26 -9.84 11.52
CA LEU A 160 14.90 -9.34 11.59
C LEU A 160 14.44 -9.35 13.06
N SER A 161 13.91 -8.22 13.54
CA SER A 161 13.32 -8.11 14.88
C SER A 161 11.97 -7.38 14.86
N ILE A 162 11.07 -7.74 15.78
CA ILE A 162 9.84 -6.98 16.03
C ILE A 162 10.09 -5.93 17.12
N GLU A 163 9.67 -4.70 16.86
CA GLU A 163 9.72 -3.58 17.78
C GLU A 163 8.32 -3.33 18.36
N TYR A 164 8.22 -3.29 19.68
CA TYR A 164 6.94 -3.18 20.39
C TYR A 164 6.66 -1.77 20.91
N GLY A 165 7.64 -0.87 20.82
CA GLY A 165 7.56 0.48 21.37
C GLY A 165 7.57 0.48 22.90
N ASP A 166 7.45 1.66 23.49
CA ASP A 166 7.49 1.87 24.94
C ASP A 166 6.27 1.28 25.67
N THR A 167 5.10 1.30 25.02
CA THR A 167 3.89 0.69 25.59
C THR A 167 3.92 -0.84 25.51
N GLY A 168 4.84 -1.41 24.74
CA GLY A 168 4.91 -2.84 24.48
C GLY A 168 3.76 -3.38 23.62
N THR A 169 2.94 -2.52 22.98
CA THR A 169 1.77 -2.97 22.19
C THR A 169 1.96 -2.89 20.68
N GLY A 170 3.00 -2.17 20.21
CA GLY A 170 3.20 -1.84 18.79
C GLY A 170 2.09 -0.97 18.18
N ASP A 171 1.27 -0.33 19.03
CA ASP A 171 0.22 0.58 18.58
C ASP A 171 0.82 1.90 18.11
N LEU A 172 0.70 2.17 16.81
CA LEU A 172 1.18 3.41 16.20
C LEU A 172 0.37 4.62 16.67
N LEU A 173 -0.85 4.47 17.19
CA LEU A 173 -1.65 5.61 17.65
C LEU A 173 -1.19 6.15 19.01
N LYS A 174 -0.28 5.46 19.71
CA LYS A 174 0.27 5.87 21.01
C LYS A 174 1.46 6.82 20.85
N ILE A 175 1.39 7.96 21.53
CA ILE A 175 2.44 8.99 21.48
C ILE A 175 3.74 8.50 22.11
N GLU A 176 3.64 7.65 23.13
CA GLU A 176 4.77 7.03 23.82
C GLU A 176 5.61 6.21 22.83
N ASN A 177 4.95 5.43 21.97
CA ASN A 177 5.62 4.64 20.93
C ASN A 177 6.27 5.53 19.86
N LEU A 178 5.63 6.64 19.49
CA LEU A 178 6.22 7.61 18.55
C LEU A 178 7.49 8.24 19.14
N LYS A 179 7.42 8.74 20.38
CA LYS A 179 8.55 9.37 21.07
C LYS A 179 9.71 8.40 21.25
N TYR A 180 9.41 7.17 21.67
CA TYR A 180 10.39 6.10 21.78
C TYR A 180 11.11 5.84 20.46
N CYS A 181 10.35 5.69 19.36
CA CYS A 181 10.93 5.45 18.05
C CYS A 181 11.73 6.65 17.55
N TYR A 182 11.29 7.87 17.84
CA TYR A 182 12.06 9.07 17.54
C TYR A 182 13.40 9.06 18.29
N GLU A 183 13.40 8.88 19.60
CA GLU A 183 14.63 8.86 20.42
C GLU A 183 15.60 7.75 19.99
N LYS A 184 15.08 6.57 19.65
CA LYS A 184 15.90 5.40 19.32
C LYS A 184 16.36 5.35 17.86
N TYR A 185 15.57 5.87 16.93
CA TYR A 185 15.75 5.64 15.49
C TYR A 185 15.79 6.90 14.63
N ASN A 186 15.83 8.09 15.21
CA ASN A 186 15.94 9.33 14.43
C ASN A 186 17.10 9.29 13.43
N ASN A 187 16.81 9.66 12.19
CA ASN A 187 17.76 9.74 11.08
C ASN A 187 18.57 8.45 10.84
N SER A 188 17.98 7.27 11.08
CA SER A 188 18.70 5.98 11.02
C SER A 188 18.15 4.98 10.00
N MET A 189 16.90 5.13 9.56
CA MET A 189 16.25 4.18 8.67
C MET A 189 16.41 4.58 7.20
N ASP A 190 17.01 3.71 6.39
CA ASP A 190 17.23 3.95 4.96
C ASP A 190 15.95 3.76 4.16
N VAL A 191 15.16 2.73 4.47
CA VAL A 191 13.85 2.47 3.85
C VAL A 191 12.80 2.22 4.91
N ILE A 192 11.71 2.97 4.87
CA ILE A 192 10.54 2.75 5.71
C ILE A 192 9.38 2.30 4.82
N THR A 193 8.60 1.33 5.27
CA THR A 193 7.35 0.97 4.60
C THR A 193 6.19 0.93 5.59
N ALA A 194 4.98 1.11 5.07
CA ALA A 194 3.76 1.08 5.84
C ALA A 194 2.62 0.51 4.99
N ASP A 195 2.24 -0.76 5.24
CA ASP A 195 1.15 -1.48 4.54
C ASP A 195 -0.06 -1.73 5.47
N GLY A 196 -0.13 -1.02 6.60
CA GLY A 196 -1.21 -1.17 7.57
C GLY A 196 -2.60 -0.89 6.97
N GLY A 197 -3.58 -1.66 7.42
CA GLY A 197 -4.99 -1.47 7.08
C GLY A 197 -5.88 -1.98 8.19
N PHE A 198 -7.09 -1.44 8.29
CA PHE A 198 -8.11 -1.92 9.21
C PHE A 198 -9.01 -2.96 8.53
N ASP A 199 -9.79 -3.69 9.33
CA ASP A 199 -10.87 -4.51 8.79
C ASP A 199 -12.00 -3.58 8.33
N PHE A 200 -12.04 -3.34 7.01
CA PHE A 200 -13.04 -2.49 6.37
C PHE A 200 -14.26 -3.28 5.87
N SER A 201 -14.48 -4.51 6.38
CA SER A 201 -15.57 -5.39 5.94
C SER A 201 -16.97 -4.79 6.07
N VAL A 202 -17.14 -3.71 6.84
CA VAL A 202 -18.44 -3.07 7.10
C VAL A 202 -18.76 -1.92 6.13
N ASP A 203 -17.77 -1.12 5.68
CA ASP A 203 -18.01 -0.03 4.72
C ASP A 203 -16.76 0.34 3.89
N PHE A 204 -16.70 -0.20 2.66
CA PHE A 204 -15.62 0.09 1.70
C PHE A 204 -15.59 1.54 1.22
N ASN A 205 -16.70 2.29 1.34
CA ASN A 205 -16.78 3.67 0.85
C ASN A 205 -16.23 4.69 1.86
N GLN A 206 -16.09 4.29 3.14
CA GLN A 206 -15.52 5.15 4.20
C GLN A 206 -14.06 4.84 4.52
N GLN A 207 -13.41 3.96 3.75
CA GLN A 207 -12.02 3.53 3.98
C GLN A 207 -11.04 4.70 4.09
N GLU A 208 -11.20 5.71 3.23
CA GLU A 208 -10.32 6.89 3.24
C GLU A 208 -10.39 7.63 4.59
N ILE A 209 -11.61 7.91 5.07
CA ILE A 209 -11.84 8.67 6.31
C ILE A 209 -11.39 7.86 7.53
N LEU A 210 -11.76 6.59 7.59
CA LEU A 210 -11.43 5.70 8.71
C LEU A 210 -9.92 5.43 8.82
N ALA A 211 -9.20 5.45 7.70
CA ALA A 211 -7.75 5.25 7.69
C ALA A 211 -6.96 6.50 8.12
N THR A 212 -7.57 7.69 8.18
CA THR A 212 -6.85 8.96 8.36
C THR A 212 -5.93 9.00 9.59
N LYS A 213 -6.36 8.46 10.74
CA LYS A 213 -5.53 8.42 11.96
C LYS A 213 -4.29 7.54 11.78
N LEU A 214 -4.46 6.36 11.18
CA LEU A 214 -3.35 5.44 10.92
C LEU A 214 -2.42 5.99 9.85
N LEU A 215 -2.94 6.63 8.81
CA LEU A 215 -2.13 7.29 7.78
C LEU A 215 -1.25 8.38 8.41
N PHE A 216 -1.85 9.25 9.23
CA PHE A 216 -1.11 10.30 9.94
C PHE A 216 -0.07 9.70 10.89
N ALA A 217 -0.39 8.64 11.63
CA ALA A 217 0.55 7.96 12.51
C ALA A 217 1.72 7.36 11.73
N GLN A 218 1.46 6.60 10.66
CA GLN A 218 2.51 5.99 9.81
C GLN A 218 3.43 7.05 9.19
N VAL A 219 2.86 8.16 8.71
CA VAL A 219 3.64 9.31 8.21
C VAL A 219 4.48 9.93 9.33
N SER A 220 3.91 10.15 10.51
CA SER A 220 4.62 10.72 11.66
C SER A 220 5.82 9.86 12.06
N PHE A 221 5.64 8.54 12.19
CA PHE A 221 6.73 7.60 12.46
C PHE A 221 7.79 7.63 11.36
N ALA A 222 7.39 7.65 10.09
CA ALA A 222 8.33 7.75 8.99
C ALA A 222 9.17 9.03 9.09
N LEU A 223 8.55 10.19 9.25
CA LEU A 223 9.24 11.47 9.36
C LEU A 223 10.20 11.54 10.56
N MET A 224 9.85 10.91 11.69
CA MET A 224 10.69 10.88 12.89
C MET A 224 11.89 9.95 12.76
N MET A 225 11.82 8.86 11.98
CA MET A 225 12.88 7.84 11.92
C MET A 225 13.73 7.87 10.64
N GLN A 226 13.18 8.45 9.56
CA GLN A 226 13.78 8.38 8.22
C GLN A 226 15.13 9.08 8.18
N LYS A 227 16.14 8.36 7.70
CA LYS A 227 17.46 8.91 7.38
C LYS A 227 17.39 9.84 6.18
N LYS A 228 18.20 10.89 6.17
CA LYS A 228 18.35 11.76 4.99
C LYS A 228 18.70 10.94 3.73
N GLU A 229 18.12 11.32 2.60
CA GLU A 229 18.14 10.59 1.32
C GLU A 229 17.43 9.22 1.35
N GLY A 230 16.83 8.82 2.47
CA GLY A 230 16.05 7.59 2.60
C GLY A 230 14.75 7.59 1.80
N HIS A 231 14.08 6.44 1.75
CA HIS A 231 12.86 6.21 0.98
C HIS A 231 11.72 5.73 1.87
N PHE A 232 10.49 6.15 1.55
CA PHE A 232 9.28 5.77 2.28
C PHE A 232 8.21 5.24 1.33
N ILE A 233 7.55 4.14 1.69
CA ILE A 233 6.43 3.56 0.92
C ILE A 233 5.21 3.46 1.82
N LEU A 234 4.14 4.15 1.48
CA LEU A 234 2.91 4.23 2.27
C LEU A 234 1.72 3.71 1.47
N LYS A 235 1.00 2.73 2.00
CA LYS A 235 -0.30 2.34 1.47
C LYS A 235 -1.34 3.42 1.75
N ILE A 236 -2.13 3.74 0.74
CA ILE A 236 -3.30 4.61 0.86
C ILE A 236 -4.49 4.02 0.09
N PHE A 237 -5.66 4.63 0.24
CA PHE A 237 -6.86 4.29 -0.51
C PHE A 237 -7.21 5.43 -1.48
N ASP A 238 -8.47 5.86 -1.51
CA ASP A 238 -8.91 7.00 -2.30
C ASP A 238 -8.20 8.31 -1.90
N ILE A 239 -8.19 9.29 -2.83
CA ILE A 239 -7.56 10.61 -2.64
C ILE A 239 -8.61 11.67 -2.97
N PHE A 240 -9.68 11.71 -2.17
CA PHE A 240 -10.75 12.70 -2.33
C PHE A 240 -10.81 13.68 -1.18
N SER A 241 -10.30 13.30 0.00
CA SER A 241 -10.39 14.08 1.21
C SER A 241 -9.27 15.08 1.38
N LYS A 242 -9.58 16.16 2.11
CA LYS A 242 -8.59 17.20 2.46
C LYS A 242 -7.42 16.62 3.26
N THR A 243 -7.69 15.68 4.17
CA THR A 243 -6.64 15.01 4.96
C THR A 243 -5.65 14.25 4.09
N THR A 244 -6.12 13.46 3.13
CA THR A 244 -5.22 12.74 2.22
C THR A 244 -4.40 13.73 1.38
N LEU A 245 -5.03 14.80 0.89
CA LEU A 245 -4.32 15.86 0.14
C LEU A 245 -3.23 16.52 0.98
N ASP A 246 -3.51 16.82 2.25
CA ASP A 246 -2.53 17.42 3.16
C ASP A 246 -1.35 16.50 3.44
N ILE A 247 -1.62 15.21 3.62
CA ILE A 247 -0.57 14.21 3.78
C ILE A 247 0.32 14.16 2.53
N LEU A 248 -0.27 14.13 1.33
CA LEU A 248 0.51 14.11 0.09
C LEU A 248 1.31 15.40 -0.12
N TYR A 249 0.74 16.55 0.25
CA TYR A 249 1.40 17.84 0.17
C TYR A 249 2.60 17.90 1.15
N LEU A 250 2.42 17.41 2.38
CA LEU A 250 3.50 17.26 3.38
C LEU A 250 4.62 16.36 2.88
N LEU A 251 4.28 15.18 2.34
CA LEU A 251 5.27 14.27 1.80
C LEU A 251 6.01 14.91 0.61
N SER A 252 5.32 15.66 -0.24
CA SER A 252 5.91 16.36 -1.39
C SER A 252 6.80 17.54 -0.98
N SER A 253 6.66 18.07 0.24
CA SER A 253 7.57 19.11 0.77
C SER A 253 8.84 18.53 1.39
N VAL A 254 8.77 17.33 1.98
CA VAL A 254 9.88 16.73 2.75
C VAL A 254 10.64 15.62 2.02
N TYR A 255 10.19 15.21 0.83
CA TYR A 255 10.92 14.31 -0.08
C TYR A 255 11.18 15.00 -1.42
N LYS A 256 12.21 14.56 -2.15
CA LYS A 256 12.53 15.14 -3.49
C LYS A 256 11.56 14.64 -4.57
N GLN A 257 11.11 13.40 -4.46
CA GLN A 257 10.22 12.80 -5.46
C GLN A 257 9.13 11.99 -4.76
N VAL A 258 7.88 12.22 -5.13
CA VAL A 258 6.73 11.50 -4.56
C VAL A 258 5.88 10.96 -5.70
N TYR A 259 5.70 9.64 -5.72
CA TYR A 259 4.94 8.94 -6.76
C TYR A 259 3.68 8.33 -6.18
N ILE A 260 2.57 8.39 -6.91
CA ILE A 260 1.41 7.53 -6.68
C ILE A 260 1.54 6.30 -7.58
N VAL A 261 1.52 5.11 -6.99
CA VAL A 261 1.73 3.82 -7.66
C VAL A 261 0.55 2.90 -7.38
N LYS A 262 -0.08 2.39 -8.45
CA LYS A 262 -1.02 1.27 -8.34
C LYS A 262 -0.37 0.05 -9.02
N PRO A 263 0.34 -0.81 -8.27
CA PRO A 263 1.01 -1.96 -8.86
C PRO A 263 -0.04 -2.90 -9.46
N ASN A 264 0.32 -3.60 -10.53
CA ASN A 264 -0.54 -4.58 -11.20
C ASN A 264 -0.98 -5.72 -10.27
N THR A 265 -0.15 -6.01 -9.27
CA THR A 265 -0.42 -6.98 -8.19
C THR A 265 -1.42 -6.47 -7.13
N SER A 266 -1.81 -5.18 -7.17
CA SER A 266 -3.00 -4.66 -6.49
C SER A 266 -4.20 -4.71 -7.43
N ARG A 267 -5.35 -5.21 -6.94
CA ARG A 267 -6.53 -5.41 -7.80
C ARG A 267 -7.04 -4.07 -8.34
N LEU A 268 -7.31 -4.02 -9.64
CA LEU A 268 -7.78 -2.78 -10.30
C LEU A 268 -9.11 -2.26 -9.72
N ALA A 269 -10.02 -3.14 -9.33
CA ALA A 269 -11.31 -2.78 -8.76
C ALA A 269 -11.24 -2.15 -7.35
N ASN A 270 -10.13 -2.31 -6.61
CA ASN A 270 -10.00 -1.73 -5.27
C ASN A 270 -9.39 -0.32 -5.33
N SER A 271 -9.57 0.43 -4.24
CA SER A 271 -8.99 1.77 -4.10
C SER A 271 -7.56 1.76 -3.55
N GLU A 272 -7.00 0.58 -3.23
CA GLU A 272 -5.65 0.44 -2.69
C GLU A 272 -4.60 0.86 -3.74
N LYS A 273 -3.68 1.70 -3.29
CA LYS A 273 -2.54 2.25 -4.04
C LYS A 273 -1.43 2.62 -3.04
N TYR A 274 -0.27 3.01 -3.53
CA TYR A 274 0.90 3.28 -2.72
C TYR A 274 1.51 4.63 -3.07
N ILE A 275 1.89 5.40 -2.06
CA ILE A 275 2.72 6.57 -2.18
C ILE A 275 4.17 6.14 -1.98
N VAL A 276 5.01 6.46 -2.95
CA VAL A 276 6.43 6.13 -2.90
C VAL A 276 7.22 7.42 -2.89
N CYS A 277 7.80 7.72 -1.74
CA CYS A 277 8.61 8.90 -1.50
C CYS A 277 10.09 8.52 -1.59
N LYS A 278 10.86 9.26 -2.41
CA LYS A 278 12.29 9.06 -2.57
C LYS A 278 13.07 10.28 -2.13
N ASN A 279 14.23 10.00 -1.55
CA ASN A 279 15.24 10.96 -1.12
C ASN A 279 14.69 11.97 -0.10
N PHE A 280 14.55 11.51 1.14
CA PHE A 280 14.10 12.34 2.26
C PHE A 280 15.02 13.55 2.46
N LYS A 281 14.45 14.75 2.51
CA LYS A 281 15.16 16.02 2.70
C LYS A 281 15.52 16.26 4.17
N GLY A 282 14.74 15.68 5.09
CA GLY A 282 14.74 15.99 6.51
C GLY A 282 13.47 16.77 6.90
N VAL A 283 13.20 16.82 8.20
CA VAL A 283 12.14 17.65 8.80
C VAL A 283 12.75 18.65 9.77
N SER A 284 12.10 19.81 9.90
CA SER A 284 12.50 20.79 10.92
C SER A 284 12.12 20.30 12.32
N GLU A 285 12.87 20.76 13.32
CA GLU A 285 12.55 20.50 14.72
C GLU A 285 11.16 21.05 15.08
N SER A 286 10.78 22.21 14.53
CA SER A 286 9.45 22.80 14.71
C SER A 286 8.33 21.91 14.20
N LEU A 287 8.48 21.32 13.00
CA LEU A 287 7.51 20.36 12.46
C LEU A 287 7.43 19.11 13.35
N SER A 288 8.57 18.61 13.81
CA SER A 288 8.64 17.43 14.67
C SER A 288 7.91 17.64 16.00
N LEU A 289 8.19 18.78 16.66
CA LEU A 289 7.49 19.19 17.88
C LEU A 289 5.99 19.41 17.64
N SER A 290 5.63 20.01 16.50
CA SER A 290 4.23 20.21 16.12
C SER A 290 3.48 18.87 15.99
N ILE A 291 4.06 17.87 15.31
CA ILE A 291 3.48 16.53 15.20
C ILE A 291 3.27 15.90 16.58
N ILE A 292 4.29 15.94 17.44
CA ILE A 292 4.22 15.40 18.81
C ILE A 292 3.11 16.08 19.62
N ASN A 293 2.98 17.41 19.51
CA ASN A 293 1.96 18.17 20.23
C ASN A 293 0.53 17.88 19.76
N GLN A 294 0.35 17.52 18.48
CA GLN A 294 -0.96 17.18 17.92
C GLN A 294 -1.35 15.71 18.19
N TYR A 295 -0.39 14.83 18.46
CA TYR A 295 -0.60 13.39 18.60
C TYR A 295 -1.67 12.98 19.64
N PRO A 296 -1.77 13.62 20.83
CA PRO A 296 -2.79 13.25 21.82
C PRO A 296 -4.23 13.36 21.29
N LYS A 297 -4.47 14.19 20.25
CA LYS A 297 -5.79 14.29 19.62
C LYS A 297 -6.24 12.97 18.97
N LEU A 298 -5.32 12.12 18.51
CA LEU A 298 -5.64 10.87 17.82
C LEU A 298 -6.46 9.89 18.68
N GLU A 299 -6.34 9.98 20.01
CA GLU A 299 -7.09 9.14 20.95
C GLU A 299 -8.55 9.59 21.13
N SER A 300 -8.81 10.89 20.95
CA SER A 300 -10.13 11.50 21.22
C SER A 300 -10.98 11.70 19.97
N ILE A 301 -10.35 11.78 18.79
CA ILE A 301 -11.06 11.99 17.53
C ILE A 301 -11.32 10.68 16.80
N GLU A 302 -12.41 10.64 16.03
CA GLU A 302 -12.74 9.49 15.20
C GLU A 302 -11.89 9.46 13.93
N TYR A 303 -11.75 10.61 13.27
CA TYR A 303 -10.95 10.81 12.05
C TYR A 303 -10.29 12.19 12.00
N ILE A 304 -9.39 12.41 11.06
CA ILE A 304 -8.79 13.73 10.81
C ILE A 304 -9.47 14.34 9.59
N SER A 305 -9.83 15.63 9.64
CA SER A 305 -10.43 16.36 8.50
C SER A 305 -9.46 17.26 7.73
N SER A 306 -8.42 17.79 8.39
CA SER A 306 -7.36 18.60 7.77
C SER A 306 -6.14 18.61 8.70
N LEU A 307 -4.95 18.75 8.12
CA LEU A 307 -3.69 18.97 8.83
C LEU A 307 -3.22 20.43 8.73
N PHE A 308 -3.73 21.18 7.75
CA PHE A 308 -3.33 22.54 7.47
C PHE A 308 -4.50 23.52 7.51
N ASP A 309 -4.20 24.74 7.98
CA ASP A 309 -5.13 25.87 8.02
C ASP A 309 -5.00 26.78 6.78
N PHE A 310 -4.20 26.37 5.78
CA PHE A 310 -4.03 27.07 4.51
C PHE A 310 -4.54 26.25 3.32
N GLN A 311 -4.76 26.94 2.19
CA GLN A 311 -5.14 26.32 0.93
C GLN A 311 -3.91 25.77 0.21
N LEU A 312 -4.01 24.55 -0.30
CA LEU A 312 -2.93 23.91 -1.06
C LEU A 312 -2.78 24.57 -2.44
N ASP A 313 -1.57 24.49 -3.00
CA ASP A 313 -1.28 25.05 -4.32
C ASP A 313 -2.20 24.48 -5.40
N LEU A 314 -2.79 25.35 -6.21
CA LEU A 314 -3.74 24.94 -7.26
C LEU A 314 -3.10 23.97 -8.26
N PHE A 315 -1.83 24.16 -8.61
CA PHE A 315 -1.12 23.25 -9.50
C PHE A 315 -1.00 21.83 -8.91
N PHE A 316 -0.75 21.72 -7.60
CA PHE A 316 -0.71 20.44 -6.90
C PHE A 316 -2.09 19.78 -6.91
N ILE A 317 -3.14 20.53 -6.56
CA ILE A 317 -4.53 20.06 -6.58
C ILE A 317 -4.90 19.54 -7.97
N ASN A 318 -4.66 20.33 -9.02
CA ASN A 318 -4.98 19.94 -10.41
C ASN A 318 -4.27 18.64 -10.81
N LYS A 319 -3.02 18.43 -10.38
CA LYS A 319 -2.29 17.19 -10.66
C LYS A 319 -2.88 15.99 -9.96
N ILE A 320 -3.41 16.15 -8.75
CA ILE A 320 -4.16 15.08 -8.08
C ILE A 320 -5.48 14.81 -8.79
N GLU A 321 -6.19 15.83 -9.25
CA GLU A 321 -7.44 15.64 -10.01
C GLU A 321 -7.21 14.93 -11.36
N GLU A 322 -6.13 15.28 -12.08
CA GLU A 322 -5.69 14.55 -13.27
C GLU A 322 -5.42 13.07 -12.96
N TYR A 323 -4.67 12.80 -11.89
CA TYR A 323 -4.42 11.43 -11.43
C TYR A 323 -5.75 10.70 -11.12
N ASN A 324 -6.63 11.33 -10.35
CA ASN A 324 -7.91 10.74 -9.96
C ASN A 324 -8.76 10.43 -11.19
N ALA A 325 -8.82 11.32 -12.18
CA ALA A 325 -9.55 11.07 -13.42
C ALA A 325 -9.04 9.82 -14.16
N ILE A 326 -7.71 9.67 -14.29
CA ILE A 326 -7.10 8.53 -14.99
C ILE A 326 -7.39 7.21 -14.26
N PHE A 327 -7.11 7.14 -12.96
CA PHE A 327 -7.21 5.89 -12.22
C PHE A 327 -8.64 5.55 -11.81
N GLY A 328 -9.45 6.57 -11.51
CA GLY A 328 -10.87 6.39 -11.23
C GLY A 328 -11.63 5.85 -12.43
N GLN A 329 -11.33 6.35 -13.64
CA GLN A 329 -11.91 5.81 -14.88
C GLN A 329 -11.52 4.34 -15.08
N GLN A 330 -10.25 3.99 -14.91
CA GLN A 330 -9.79 2.59 -15.02
C GLN A 330 -10.48 1.67 -14.00
N GLN A 331 -10.71 2.14 -12.77
CA GLN A 331 -11.41 1.39 -11.75
C GLN A 331 -12.89 1.19 -12.11
N ILE A 332 -13.57 2.24 -12.58
CA ILE A 332 -14.97 2.15 -13.06
C ILE A 332 -15.07 1.14 -14.20
N GLU A 333 -14.22 1.27 -15.23
CA GLU A 333 -14.22 0.36 -16.38
C GLU A 333 -13.96 -1.10 -15.97
N ASN A 334 -13.03 -1.33 -15.05
CA ASN A 334 -12.73 -2.67 -14.56
C ASN A 334 -13.93 -3.28 -13.81
N ILE A 335 -14.60 -2.50 -12.96
CA ILE A 335 -15.78 -2.97 -12.23
C ILE A 335 -16.93 -3.23 -13.19
N SER A 336 -17.27 -2.28 -14.07
CA SER A 336 -18.35 -2.43 -15.04
C SER A 336 -18.09 -3.59 -16.01
N SER A 337 -16.85 -3.78 -16.48
CA SER A 337 -16.48 -4.92 -17.32
C SER A 337 -16.68 -6.25 -16.60
N THR A 338 -16.33 -6.31 -15.31
CA THR A 338 -16.53 -7.50 -14.47
C THR A 338 -18.01 -7.79 -14.24
N LEU A 339 -18.82 -6.78 -13.93
CA LEU A 339 -20.28 -6.91 -13.78
C LEU A 339 -20.94 -7.37 -15.09
N ASN A 340 -20.55 -6.79 -16.23
CA ASN A 340 -21.05 -7.21 -17.55
C ASN A 340 -20.70 -8.68 -17.86
N MET A 341 -19.56 -9.17 -17.38
CA MET A 341 -19.15 -10.56 -17.54
C MET A 341 -20.02 -11.53 -16.72
N ILE A 342 -20.56 -11.10 -15.58
CA ILE A 342 -21.45 -11.91 -14.75
C ILE A 342 -22.70 -12.33 -15.53
N HIS A 343 -23.28 -11.41 -16.31
CA HIS A 343 -24.53 -11.61 -17.06
C HIS A 343 -24.33 -12.03 -18.53
N CYS A 344 -23.10 -12.31 -18.97
CA CYS A 344 -22.82 -12.62 -20.37
C CYS A 344 -23.29 -14.03 -20.78
N LYS A 345 -23.93 -14.20 -21.95
CA LYS A 345 -24.40 -15.51 -22.45
C LYS A 345 -23.25 -16.48 -22.77
N ASN A 346 -22.15 -16.00 -23.37
CA ASN A 346 -20.97 -16.82 -23.73
C ASN A 346 -19.87 -16.75 -22.67
N LYS A 347 -20.26 -16.75 -21.38
CA LYS A 347 -19.37 -16.53 -20.24
C LYS A 347 -18.18 -17.50 -20.23
N ASN A 348 -18.43 -18.81 -20.35
CA ASN A 348 -17.39 -19.82 -20.18
C ASN A 348 -16.25 -19.72 -21.20
N GLU A 349 -16.58 -19.50 -22.48
CA GLU A 349 -15.58 -19.34 -23.55
C GLU A 349 -14.71 -18.09 -23.34
N LYS A 350 -15.33 -16.97 -22.92
CA LYS A 350 -14.61 -15.75 -22.58
C LYS A 350 -13.72 -15.93 -21.37
N LEU A 351 -14.18 -16.64 -20.33
CA LEU A 351 -13.38 -16.89 -19.13
C LEU A 351 -12.14 -17.73 -19.43
N GLU A 352 -12.22 -18.75 -20.29
CA GLU A 352 -11.03 -19.52 -20.71
C GLU A 352 -10.06 -18.66 -21.53
N THR A 353 -10.58 -17.76 -22.38
CA THR A 353 -9.76 -16.79 -23.11
C THR A 353 -9.03 -15.83 -22.16
N PHE A 354 -9.73 -15.26 -21.17
CA PHE A 354 -9.11 -14.44 -20.12
C PHE A 354 -8.07 -15.21 -19.34
N LYS A 355 -8.38 -16.45 -18.96
CA LYS A 355 -7.46 -17.30 -18.21
C LYS A 355 -6.14 -17.49 -18.96
N LYS A 356 -6.18 -17.88 -20.23
CA LYS A 356 -4.97 -18.04 -21.07
C LYS A 356 -4.18 -16.74 -21.18
N ASN A 357 -4.85 -15.62 -21.42
CA ASN A 357 -4.20 -14.31 -21.54
C ASN A 357 -3.57 -13.84 -20.22
N ASN A 358 -4.26 -14.04 -19.11
CA ASN A 358 -3.79 -13.63 -17.78
C ASN A 358 -2.61 -14.48 -17.32
N ILE A 359 -2.60 -15.78 -17.61
CA ILE A 359 -1.43 -16.65 -17.36
C ILE A 359 -0.19 -16.08 -18.05
N ASN A 360 -0.30 -15.71 -19.33
CA ASN A 360 0.83 -15.11 -20.07
C ASN A 360 1.28 -13.79 -19.46
N LYS A 361 0.34 -12.90 -19.09
CA LYS A 361 0.65 -11.64 -18.39
C LYS A 361 1.34 -11.86 -17.05
N CYS A 362 0.90 -12.87 -16.29
CA CYS A 362 1.51 -13.24 -15.01
C CYS A 362 2.93 -13.79 -15.21
N ILE A 363 3.18 -14.60 -16.24
CA ILE A 363 4.51 -15.11 -16.56
C ILE A 363 5.44 -13.94 -16.92
N GLN A 364 5.01 -13.06 -17.82
CA GLN A 364 5.78 -11.85 -18.19
C GLN A 364 6.06 -10.96 -16.97
N TRP A 365 5.08 -10.83 -16.06
CA TRP A 365 5.27 -10.11 -14.80
C TRP A 365 6.35 -10.78 -13.94
N CYS A 366 6.33 -12.11 -13.82
CA CYS A 366 7.33 -12.87 -13.07
C CYS A 366 8.73 -12.73 -13.69
N GLU A 367 8.85 -12.81 -15.01
CA GLU A 367 10.11 -12.62 -15.74
C GLU A 367 10.66 -11.21 -15.53
N LYS A 368 9.83 -10.17 -15.70
CA LYS A 368 10.23 -8.78 -15.49
C LYS A 368 10.74 -8.52 -14.07
N ASN A 369 10.18 -9.21 -13.07
CA ASN A 369 10.50 -9.01 -11.66
C ASN A 369 11.46 -10.08 -11.08
N ASN A 370 12.07 -10.91 -11.92
CA ASN A 370 12.98 -12.00 -11.51
C ASN A 370 12.36 -12.96 -10.47
N ILE A 371 11.08 -13.27 -10.62
CA ILE A 371 10.35 -14.22 -9.79
C ILE A 371 10.26 -15.57 -10.49
N SER A 372 10.60 -16.63 -9.76
CA SER A 372 10.52 -18.00 -10.27
C SER A 372 9.07 -18.40 -10.55
N HIS A 373 8.83 -18.96 -11.74
CA HIS A 373 7.48 -19.31 -12.21
C HIS A 373 7.39 -20.75 -12.74
N ASN A 374 6.19 -21.30 -12.76
CA ASN A 374 5.90 -22.64 -13.28
C ASN A 374 5.76 -22.60 -14.81
N LYS A 375 6.61 -23.35 -15.51
CA LYS A 375 6.56 -23.53 -16.98
C LYS A 375 5.54 -24.61 -17.35
N SER A 376 4.26 -24.42 -17.01
CA SER A 376 3.19 -25.35 -17.40
C SER A 376 1.82 -24.74 -17.09
N ALA A 377 1.32 -23.92 -18.01
CA ALA A 377 -0.07 -23.48 -17.97
C ALA A 377 -0.68 -23.33 -19.38
N THR A 378 0.03 -23.77 -20.42
CA THR A 378 -0.57 -24.18 -21.69
C THR A 378 -0.82 -25.67 -21.60
N SER A 379 -2.09 -26.06 -21.50
CA SER A 379 -2.53 -27.44 -21.66
C SER A 379 -1.85 -28.06 -22.87
N THR A 380 -0.98 -29.04 -22.65
CA THR A 380 -0.66 -30.03 -23.68
C THR A 380 -1.98 -30.67 -24.10
N ASN A 381 -2.42 -30.42 -25.34
CA ASN A 381 -3.51 -31.16 -25.94
C ASN A 381 -3.13 -32.64 -25.92
N ILE A 382 -3.82 -33.44 -25.10
CA ILE A 382 -3.62 -34.89 -24.96
C ILE A 382 -4.08 -35.66 -26.22
N PHE A 383 -4.62 -34.97 -27.23
CA PHE A 383 -5.12 -35.56 -28.48
C PHE A 383 -4.16 -35.44 -29.69
N MET A 384 -2.86 -35.21 -29.48
CA MET A 384 -1.86 -35.39 -30.54
C MET A 384 -0.72 -36.29 -30.05
N ASN A 385 -1.01 -37.58 -29.91
CA ASN A 385 -0.04 -38.68 -30.03
C ASN A 385 -0.74 -39.88 -30.65
#